data_AF-A0A527ZG07-F1
#
_entry.id   AF-A0A527ZG07-F1
#
_cell.length_a   1.000
_cell.length_b   1.000
_cell.length_c   1.000
_cell.angle_alpha   90.00
_cell.angle_beta   90.00
_cell.angle_gamma   90.00
#
_symmetry.space_group_name_H-M   'P 1'
#
loop_
_entity.id
_entity.type
_entity.pdbx_description
1 polymer ?
#
loop_
_entity_poly.entity_id
_entity_poly.type
_entity_poly.pdbx_seq_one_letter_code
_entity_poly.pdbx_strand_id
1 'polypeptide(L)'
;ADVRLDWPVGPTEVSLFFAPAGLVVVAPLPDGSYRVVATMDDAPEKPEIADIQALFDSRGPTKKRTRVLDLSWSSRFRVHHRLVRSYRKDRLFLMGDAAHVHSPAGGQGMNT
;
A
#
# COMPACT_ATOMS: atom_id res chain seq x y z
N ALA A 1 3.61 -2.63 -2.25
CA ALA A 1 4.46 -3.45 -3.15
C ALA A 1 3.73 -3.60 -4.46
N ASP A 2 4.46 -3.60 -5.57
CA ASP A 2 3.91 -3.85 -6.90
C ASP A 2 4.40 -5.23 -7.36
N VAL A 3 3.45 -6.11 -7.68
CA VAL A 3 3.68 -7.55 -7.84
C VAL A 3 2.91 -8.12 -9.02
N ARG A 4 3.44 -9.18 -9.64
CA ARG A 4 2.65 -10.03 -10.53
C ARG A 4 2.02 -11.16 -9.72
N LEU A 5 0.72 -11.38 -9.93
CA LEU A 5 -0.07 -12.35 -9.19
C LEU A 5 -0.81 -13.30 -10.13
N ASP A 6 -0.96 -14.57 -9.74
CA ASP A 6 -2.06 -15.40 -10.24
C ASP A 6 -3.34 -15.00 -9.48
N TRP A 7 -3.90 -13.86 -9.86
CA TRP A 7 -4.99 -13.21 -9.13
C TRP A 7 -6.36 -13.76 -9.53
N PRO A 8 -7.14 -14.34 -8.59
CA PRO A 8 -8.40 -15.00 -8.94
C PRO A 8 -9.57 -14.05 -9.23
N VAL A 9 -9.51 -12.79 -8.81
CA VAL A 9 -10.62 -11.82 -8.96
C VAL A 9 -10.60 -11.14 -10.33
N GLY A 10 -9.43 -11.10 -10.99
CA GLY A 10 -9.25 -10.42 -12.27
C GLY A 10 -8.75 -8.96 -12.16
N PRO A 11 -8.49 -8.30 -13.29
CA PRO A 11 -7.66 -7.08 -13.34
C PRO A 11 -8.46 -5.76 -13.32
N THR A 12 -9.75 -5.78 -13.01
CA THR A 12 -10.64 -4.61 -13.16
C THR A 12 -11.04 -3.96 -11.85
N GLU A 13 -10.88 -4.65 -10.72
CA GLU A 13 -11.45 -4.25 -9.44
C GLU A 13 -10.39 -4.16 -8.36
N VAL A 14 -10.54 -3.18 -7.47
CA VAL A 14 -9.78 -3.12 -6.23
C VAL A 14 -10.41 -4.06 -5.23
N SER A 15 -9.64 -5.01 -4.70
CA SER A 15 -10.10 -5.97 -3.71
C SER A 15 -9.58 -5.61 -2.32
N LEU A 16 -10.45 -5.65 -1.31
CA LEU A 16 -10.11 -5.41 0.09
C LEU A 16 -10.42 -6.67 0.91
N PHE A 17 -9.43 -7.14 1.66
CA PHE A 17 -9.57 -8.28 2.57
C PHE A 17 -9.36 -7.83 4.01
N PHE A 18 -10.39 -7.96 4.82
CA PHE A 18 -10.37 -7.64 6.24
C PHE A 18 -10.17 -8.91 7.06
N ALA A 19 -9.15 -8.93 7.91
CA ALA A 19 -8.88 -10.02 8.84
C ALA A 19 -8.49 -9.45 10.21
N PRO A 20 -8.53 -10.25 11.30
CA PRO A 20 -8.04 -9.83 12.60
C PRO A 20 -6.57 -9.36 12.57
N ALA A 21 -5.75 -9.96 11.71
CA ALA A 21 -4.35 -9.56 11.47
C ALA A 21 -4.21 -8.28 10.62
N GLY A 22 -5.32 -7.66 10.21
CA GLY A 22 -5.36 -6.38 9.48
C GLY A 22 -5.85 -6.48 8.02
N LEU A 23 -5.65 -5.39 7.27
CA LEU A 23 -6.17 -5.19 5.92
C LEU A 23 -5.13 -5.56 4.84
N VAL A 24 -5.59 -6.19 3.76
CA VAL A 24 -4.88 -6.21 2.45
C VAL A 24 -5.75 -5.53 1.41
N VAL A 25 -5.16 -4.59 0.68
CA VAL A 25 -5.73 -3.98 -0.52
C VAL A 25 -4.92 -4.46 -1.71
N VAL A 26 -5.62 -4.91 -2.76
CA VAL A 26 -5.03 -5.30 -4.04
C VAL A 26 -5.68 -4.45 -5.12
N ALA A 27 -4.91 -3.61 -5.79
CA ALA A 27 -5.37 -2.74 -6.87
C ALA A 27 -4.65 -3.09 -8.18
N PRO A 28 -5.36 -3.33 -9.29
CA PRO A 28 -4.73 -3.57 -10.58
C PRO A 28 -4.02 -2.31 -11.10
N LEU A 29 -2.89 -2.49 -11.77
CA LEU A 29 -2.13 -1.44 -12.45
C LEU A 29 -2.21 -1.62 -13.98
N PRO A 30 -2.01 -0.55 -14.78
CA PRO A 30 -2.18 -0.60 -16.24
C PRO A 30 -1.25 -1.58 -16.97
N ASP A 31 -0.12 -1.95 -16.36
CA ASP A 31 0.88 -2.88 -16.93
C ASP A 31 0.57 -4.36 -16.62
N GLY A 32 -0.59 -4.65 -16.01
CA GLY A 32 -1.00 -5.99 -15.61
C GLY A 32 -0.40 -6.47 -14.30
N SER A 33 0.37 -5.63 -13.60
CA SER A 33 0.77 -5.88 -12.22
C SER A 33 -0.31 -5.42 -11.23
N TYR A 34 -0.11 -5.72 -9.96
CA TYR A 34 -1.02 -5.36 -8.88
C TYR A 34 -0.26 -4.62 -7.77
N ARG A 35 -0.82 -3.51 -7.31
CA ARG A 35 -0.38 -2.82 -6.10
C ARG A 35 -1.02 -3.45 -4.88
N VAL A 36 -0.19 -3.99 -4.01
CA VAL A 36 -0.56 -4.54 -2.70
C VAL A 36 -0.19 -3.54 -1.61
N VAL A 37 -1.20 -3.13 -0.84
CA VAL A 37 -1.04 -2.31 0.37
C VAL A 37 -1.59 -3.08 1.54
N ALA A 38 -0.84 -3.13 2.64
CA ALA A 38 -1.14 -4.01 3.74
C ALA A 38 -0.73 -3.39 5.07
N THR A 39 -1.53 -3.62 6.11
CA THR A 39 -1.13 -3.26 7.48
C THR A 39 -0.27 -4.38 8.07
N MET A 40 0.84 -4.03 8.69
CA MET A 40 1.74 -4.95 9.40
C MET A 40 2.27 -4.24 10.64
N ASP A 41 2.32 -4.94 11.77
CA ASP A 41 2.89 -4.39 13.00
C ASP A 41 4.41 -4.25 12.87
N ASP A 42 5.07 -5.33 12.44
CA ASP A 42 6.51 -5.38 12.20
C ASP A 42 6.80 -5.62 10.72
N ALA A 43 6.70 -4.55 9.92
CA ALA A 43 7.05 -4.61 8.50
C ALA A 43 8.58 -4.66 8.31
N PRO A 44 9.11 -5.62 7.51
CA PRO A 44 10.54 -5.69 7.21
C PRO A 44 11.00 -4.42 6.46
N GLU A 45 12.28 -4.07 6.63
CA GLU A 45 12.83 -2.86 6.02
C GLU A 45 12.72 -2.86 4.49
N LYS A 46 12.93 -4.04 3.90
CA LYS A 46 12.75 -4.31 2.48
C LYS A 46 11.85 -5.53 2.35
N PRO A 47 10.54 -5.35 2.11
CA PRO A 47 9.64 -6.48 1.94
C PRO A 47 10.01 -7.28 0.69
N GLU A 48 10.05 -8.60 0.82
CA GLU A 48 10.36 -9.54 -0.25
C GLU A 48 9.11 -10.35 -0.67
N ILE A 49 9.24 -11.17 -1.70
CA ILE A 49 8.15 -12.02 -2.21
C ILE A 49 7.53 -12.87 -1.10
N ALA A 50 8.35 -13.42 -0.21
CA ALA A 50 7.90 -14.28 0.89
C ALA A 50 6.98 -13.52 1.88
N ASP A 51 7.30 -12.25 2.17
CA ASP A 51 6.47 -11.42 3.06
C ASP A 51 5.11 -11.15 2.43
N ILE A 52 5.08 -10.81 1.14
CA ILE A 52 3.83 -10.55 0.41
C ILE A 52 3.00 -11.85 0.26
N GLN A 53 3.66 -12.98 0.04
CA GLN A 53 2.99 -14.28 -0.01
C GLN A 53 2.35 -14.63 1.34
N ALA A 54 3.05 -14.37 2.45
CA ALA A 54 2.52 -14.60 3.79
C ALA A 54 1.26 -13.77 4.08
N LEU A 55 1.17 -12.54 3.54
CA LEU A 55 -0.04 -11.73 3.63
C LEU A 55 -1.23 -12.40 2.95
N PHE A 56 -1.03 -12.96 1.75
CA PHE A 56 -2.10 -13.68 1.04
C PHE A 56 -2.44 -15.01 1.69
N ASP A 57 -1.45 -15.73 2.22
CA ASP A 57 -1.69 -16.99 2.93
C ASP A 57 -2.45 -16.76 4.25
N SER A 58 -2.20 -15.63 4.93
CA SER A 58 -2.87 -15.29 6.19
C SER A 58 -4.27 -14.70 6.00
N ARG A 59 -4.47 -13.85 5.00
CA ARG A 59 -5.69 -13.00 4.89
C ARG A 59 -6.14 -12.72 3.45
N GLY A 60 -5.64 -13.47 2.47
CA GLY A 60 -6.07 -13.40 1.08
C GLY A 60 -7.31 -14.25 0.77
N PRO A 61 -7.65 -14.41 -0.52
CA PRO A 61 -8.76 -15.26 -0.96
C PRO A 61 -8.60 -16.72 -0.51
N THR A 62 -9.66 -17.31 0.06
CA THR A 62 -9.63 -18.70 0.56
C THR A 62 -10.03 -19.74 -0.50
N LYS A 63 -10.84 -19.36 -1.49
CA LYS A 63 -11.35 -20.29 -2.52
C LYS A 63 -10.28 -20.75 -3.52
N LYS A 64 -9.34 -19.87 -3.85
CA LYS A 64 -8.17 -20.17 -4.67
C LYS A 64 -6.97 -19.44 -4.07
N ARG A 65 -5.91 -20.18 -3.75
CA ARG A 65 -4.68 -19.60 -3.23
C ARG A 65 -4.04 -18.69 -4.28
N THR A 66 -3.80 -17.43 -3.92
CA THR A 66 -3.03 -16.49 -4.72
C THR A 66 -1.54 -16.80 -4.63
N ARG A 67 -0.86 -16.78 -5.77
CA ARG A 67 0.61 -16.88 -5.83
C ARG A 67 1.22 -15.54 -6.24
N VAL A 68 2.23 -15.11 -5.50
CA VAL A 68 3.13 -14.01 -5.90
C VAL A 68 4.16 -14.57 -6.87
N LEU A 69 4.14 -14.09 -8.11
CA LEU A 69 4.98 -14.60 -9.21
C LEU A 69 6.27 -13.78 -9.36
N ASP A 70 6.18 -12.47 -9.14
CA ASP A 70 7.28 -11.52 -9.27
C ASP A 70 7.04 -10.28 -8.40
N LEU A 71 8.12 -9.61 -8.01
CA LEU A 71 8.10 -8.39 -7.21
C LEU A 71 8.94 -7.31 -7.91
N SER A 72 8.27 -6.32 -8.49
CA SER A 72 8.94 -5.21 -9.18
C SER A 72 9.36 -4.09 -8.23
N TRP A 73 8.60 -3.87 -7.15
CA TRP A 73 8.89 -2.82 -6.18
C TRP A 73 8.27 -3.11 -4.81
N SER A 74 8.98 -2.78 -3.73
CA SER A 74 8.45 -2.80 -2.38
C SER A 74 8.96 -1.63 -1.55
N SER A 75 8.17 -1.26 -0.55
CA SER A 75 8.53 -0.29 0.47
C SER A 75 7.65 -0.50 1.69
N ARG A 76 8.15 -0.10 2.85
CA ARG A 76 7.36 0.06 4.08
C ARG A 76 7.21 1.55 4.38
N PHE A 77 6.11 1.90 5.01
CA PHE A 77 5.92 3.24 5.53
C PHE A 77 5.15 3.16 6.84
N ARG A 78 5.34 4.15 7.70
CA ARG A 78 4.54 4.30 8.92
C ARG A 78 3.48 5.36 8.67
N VAL A 79 2.25 5.06 9.06
CA VAL A 79 1.17 6.03 8.95
C VAL A 79 1.42 7.14 9.97
N HIS A 80 1.59 8.36 9.47
CA HIS A 80 1.66 9.57 10.26
C HIS A 80 0.55 10.52 9.79
N HIS A 81 -0.02 11.27 10.74
CA HIS A 81 -0.91 12.38 10.46
C HIS A 81 -0.31 13.61 11.13
N ARG A 82 0.27 14.52 10.34
CA ARG A 82 0.96 15.72 10.82
C ARG A 82 0.70 16.88 9.88
N LEU A 83 0.48 18.05 10.48
CA LEU A 83 0.19 19.30 9.78
C LEU A 83 0.99 20.44 10.43
N VAL A 84 1.57 21.31 9.62
CA VAL A 84 2.19 22.54 10.13
C VAL A 84 1.15 23.49 10.71
N ARG A 85 1.51 24.23 11.76
CA ARG A 85 0.61 25.23 12.36
C ARG A 85 0.35 26.45 11.47
N SER A 86 1.31 26.78 10.59
CA SER A 86 1.18 27.83 9.60
C SER A 86 1.94 27.44 8.34
N TYR A 87 1.34 27.67 7.18
CA TYR A 87 1.92 27.42 5.85
C TYR A 87 2.82 28.56 5.38
N ARG A 88 2.81 29.71 6.07
CA ARG A 88 3.55 30.90 5.68
C ARG A 88 4.16 31.60 6.89
N LYS A 89 5.38 32.08 6.71
CA LYS A 89 6.01 33.10 7.56
C LYS A 89 6.71 34.12 6.66
N ASP A 90 6.16 35.33 6.59
CA ASP A 90 6.63 36.41 5.72
C ASP A 90 6.73 36.00 4.23
N ARG A 91 7.94 35.78 3.73
CA ARG A 91 8.25 35.36 2.35
C ARG A 91 8.59 33.88 2.23
N LEU A 92 8.48 33.11 3.31
CA LEU A 92 8.72 31.68 3.35
C LEU A 92 7.40 30.91 3.38
N PHE A 93 7.30 29.88 2.54
CA PHE A 93 6.12 29.05 2.36
C PHE A 93 6.50 27.57 2.50
N LEU A 94 5.59 26.76 3.05
CA LEU A 94 5.68 25.30 3.10
C LEU A 94 4.52 24.70 2.29
N MET A 95 4.80 23.64 1.52
CA MET A 95 3.82 22.94 0.67
C MET A 95 4.16 21.46 0.58
N GLY A 96 3.18 20.63 0.20
CA GLY A 96 3.34 19.18 0.06
C GLY A 96 3.76 18.51 1.37
N ASP A 97 4.60 17.47 1.26
CA ASP A 97 5.08 16.70 2.42
C ASP A 97 5.86 17.53 3.46
N ALA A 98 6.39 18.70 3.08
CA ALA A 98 7.01 19.63 4.02
C ALA A 98 5.99 20.36 4.92
N ALA A 99 4.73 20.44 4.49
CA ALA A 99 3.63 21.05 5.24
C ALA A 99 2.70 20.01 5.87
N HIS A 100 2.52 18.85 5.23
CA HIS A 100 1.56 17.86 5.66
C HIS A 100 1.88 16.44 5.22
N VAL A 101 1.66 15.48 6.13
CA VAL A 101 1.74 14.05 5.84
C VAL A 101 0.49 13.37 6.39
N HIS A 102 -0.12 12.51 5.57
CA HIS A 102 -1.35 11.79 5.88
C HIS A 102 -1.21 10.31 5.55
N SER A 103 -2.20 9.51 5.93
CA SER A 103 -2.30 8.12 5.47
C SER A 103 -2.39 8.07 3.94
N PRO A 104 -1.61 7.20 3.27
CA PRO A 104 -1.72 7.03 1.82
C PRO A 104 -2.99 6.29 1.40
N ALA A 105 -3.80 5.79 2.35
CA ALA A 105 -5.02 5.03 2.06
C ALA A 105 -6.01 5.76 1.13
N GLY A 106 -6.00 7.10 1.09
CA GLY A 106 -6.82 7.90 0.19
C GLY A 106 -6.14 8.34 -1.12
N GLY A 107 -4.87 8.00 -1.34
CA GLY A 107 -4.12 8.44 -2.53
C GLY A 107 -3.96 9.96 -2.68
N GLN A 108 -4.10 10.71 -1.58
CA GLN A 108 -4.18 12.18 -1.63
C GLN A 108 -2.83 12.89 -1.65
N GLY A 109 -1.73 12.22 -1.28
CA GLY A 109 -0.43 12.88 -1.05
C GLY A 109 0.06 13.75 -2.22
N MET A 110 0.09 13.21 -3.44
CA MET A 110 0.52 13.97 -4.62
C MET A 110 -0.54 14.96 -5.14
N ASN A 111 -1.80 14.79 -4.72
CA ASN A 111 -2.93 15.58 -5.21
C ASN A 111 -3.22 16.82 -4.33
N THR A 112 -2.50 16.99 -3.20
CA THR A 112 -2.73 18.01 -2.18
C THR A 112 -1.53 18.94 -2.05
#